data_AF-T0LGH2-F1
#
_entry.id   AF-T0LGH2-F1
#
_cell.length_a   1.000
_cell.length_b   1.000
_cell.length_c   1.000
_cell.angle_alpha   90.00
_cell.angle_beta   90.00
_cell.angle_gamma   90.00
#
_symmetry.space_group_name_H-M   'P 1'
#
loop_
_entity.id
_entity.type
_entity.pdbx_description
1 polymer ?
#
loop_
_entity_poly.entity_id
_entity_poly.type
_entity_poly.pdbx_seq_one_letter_code
_entity_poly.pdbx_strand_id
1 'polypeptide(L)'
;MEVIDLIFDEKRNLFSIPVILTKKTLHEMGDIPGKLHRTVWCNAIMYLDTGSNLTSITADEAERLYLNQKAFKNERVGGIGGFVETPTTNEVKISVMSRNSTISLNLDKIAVHSSHIKKKIEKKQGVYVQRGEEMIEMICLFGLDALEKLGGVLEIDVKNKSGKIII
;
A
#
# COMPACT_ATOMS: atom_id res chain seq x y z
N MET A 1 21.50 -13.05 -3.70
CA MET A 1 20.46 -13.02 -2.66
C MET A 1 20.29 -11.58 -2.27
N GLU A 2 19.18 -10.99 -2.70
CA GLU A 2 18.81 -9.63 -2.38
C GLU A 2 18.06 -9.63 -1.05
N VAL A 3 18.32 -8.64 -0.21
CA VAL A 3 17.67 -8.52 1.09
C VAL A 3 17.07 -7.14 1.19
N ILE A 4 15.79 -7.10 1.55
CA ILE A 4 15.07 -5.88 1.89
C ILE A 4 14.85 -5.89 3.39
N ASP A 5 15.51 -4.99 4.11
CA ASP A 5 15.33 -4.82 5.55
C ASP A 5 14.00 -4.09 5.83
N LEU A 6 13.19 -4.63 6.74
CA LEU A 6 11.94 -4.01 7.18
C LEU A 6 12.22 -3.06 8.34
N ILE A 7 11.48 -1.95 8.39
CA ILE A 7 11.54 -0.97 9.46
C ILE A 7 10.38 -1.21 10.41
N PHE A 8 10.67 -1.43 11.69
CA PHE A 8 9.63 -1.51 12.70
C PHE A 8 9.18 -0.11 13.15
N ASP A 9 7.91 0.21 12.94
CA ASP A 9 7.29 1.44 13.41
C ASP A 9 6.74 1.23 14.83
N GLU A 10 7.45 1.77 15.82
CA GLU A 10 7.07 1.72 17.24
C GLU A 10 5.71 2.36 17.54
N LYS A 11 5.34 3.42 16.81
CA LYS A 11 4.07 4.14 17.06
C LYS A 11 2.87 3.29 16.67
N ARG A 12 3.00 2.49 15.60
CA ARG A 12 1.93 1.65 15.07
C ARG A 12 2.07 0.18 15.44
N ASN A 13 3.23 -0.23 15.96
CA ASN A 13 3.58 -1.62 16.24
C ASN A 13 3.45 -2.51 14.99
N LEU A 14 3.97 -2.02 13.85
CA LEU A 14 3.90 -2.68 12.54
C LEU A 14 5.26 -2.65 11.83
N PHE A 15 5.51 -3.65 10.98
CA PHE A 15 6.65 -3.63 10.07
C PHE A 15 6.30 -2.89 8.79
N SER A 16 7.24 -2.09 8.29
CA SER A 16 7.05 -1.22 7.15
C SER A 16 8.23 -1.28 6.19
N ILE A 17 7.96 -0.86 4.95
CA ILE A 17 8.90 -0.81 3.85
C ILE A 17 8.76 0.54 3.14
N PRO A 18 9.83 1.34 3.03
CA PRO A 18 9.85 2.51 2.17
C PRO A 18 9.77 2.09 0.71
N VAL A 19 8.88 2.73 -0.05
CA VAL A 19 8.69 2.45 -1.47
C VAL A 19 8.64 3.73 -2.29
N ILE A 20 8.96 3.58 -3.57
CA ILE A 20 8.67 4.58 -4.61
C ILE A 20 7.48 4.09 -5.41
N LEU A 21 6.38 4.82 -5.34
CA LEU A 21 5.23 4.60 -6.22
C LEU A 21 5.43 5.41 -7.49
N THR A 22 5.19 4.79 -8.65
CA THR A 22 5.31 5.43 -9.96
C THR A 22 4.06 5.19 -10.77
N LYS A 23 3.50 6.24 -11.39
CA LYS A 23 2.44 6.08 -12.38
C LYS A 23 3.01 5.39 -13.61
N LYS A 24 2.45 4.23 -13.98
CA LYS A 24 2.77 3.54 -15.22
C LYS A 24 2.39 4.45 -16.39
N THR A 25 3.31 4.64 -17.32
CA THR A 25 2.99 5.21 -18.63
C THR A 25 2.21 4.16 -19.40
N LEU A 26 0.95 4.45 -19.69
CA LEU A 26 0.16 3.67 -20.65
C LEU A 26 0.78 3.89 -22.03
N HIS A 27 1.68 2.99 -22.44
CA HIS A 27 2.07 2.87 -23.85
C HIS A 27 0.87 2.28 -24.59
N GLU A 28 -0.08 3.11 -25.01
CA GLU A 28 -1.09 2.77 -26.02
C GLU A 28 -1.96 4.02 -26.33
N MET A 29 -1.36 4.99 -27.03
CA MET A 29 -2.00 5.83 -28.06
C MET A 29 -0.98 6.84 -28.57
N GLY A 30 -0.25 6.44 -29.63
CA GLY A 30 0.58 7.31 -30.46
C GLY A 30 1.72 8.00 -29.72
N ASP A 31 2.92 7.41 -29.76
CA ASP A 31 4.15 8.14 -29.44
C ASP A 31 4.28 9.34 -30.39
N ILE A 32 3.84 10.52 -29.93
CA ILE A 32 4.16 11.78 -30.59
C ILE A 32 5.62 12.08 -30.22
N PRO A 33 6.56 12.07 -31.19
CA PRO A 33 7.96 12.36 -30.89
C PRO A 33 8.06 13.77 -30.32
N GLY A 34 8.53 13.90 -29.07
CA GLY A 34 8.80 15.20 -28.44
C GLY A 34 8.00 15.52 -27.17
N LYS A 35 6.99 14.73 -26.77
CA LYS A 35 6.44 14.85 -25.41
C LYS A 35 7.31 14.04 -24.44
N LEU A 36 8.15 14.74 -23.68
CA LEU A 36 8.81 14.18 -22.51
C LEU A 36 7.71 13.71 -21.55
N HIS A 37 7.42 12.40 -21.51
CA HIS A 37 6.52 11.84 -20.51
C HIS A 37 7.20 12.01 -19.16
N ARG A 38 6.85 13.08 -18.44
CA ARG A 38 7.36 13.33 -17.10
C ARG A 38 6.91 12.16 -16.22
N THR A 39 7.87 11.34 -15.81
CA THR A 39 7.60 10.27 -14.85
C THR A 39 7.03 10.87 -13.58
N VAL A 40 5.79 10.52 -13.25
CA VAL A 40 5.14 10.94 -12.01
C VAL A 40 5.40 9.86 -10.96
N TRP A 41 5.99 10.25 -9.84
CA TRP A 41 6.33 9.35 -8.74
C TRP A 41 6.17 10.05 -7.40
N CYS A 42 6.03 9.26 -6.35
CA CYS A 42 6.02 9.73 -4.98
C CYS A 42 6.63 8.69 -4.03
N ASN A 43 7.23 9.15 -2.94
CA ASN A 43 7.66 8.27 -1.85
C ASN A 43 6.45 7.95 -0.96
N ALA A 44 6.36 6.69 -0.53
CA ALA A 44 5.38 6.20 0.43
C ALA A 44 6.02 5.21 1.41
N ILE A 45 5.35 5.01 2.55
CA ILE A 45 5.65 3.94 3.48
C ILE A 45 4.50 2.94 3.37
N MET A 46 4.80 1.69 3.06
CA MET A 46 3.81 0.61 3.05
C MET A 46 4.04 -0.28 4.26
N TYR A 47 2.97 -0.71 4.91
CA TYR A 47 3.03 -1.60 6.07
C TYR A 47 2.74 -3.01 5.63
N LEU A 48 3.54 -3.94 6.13
CA LEU A 48 3.39 -5.35 5.81
C LEU A 48 2.03 -5.86 6.27
N ASP A 49 1.25 -6.41 5.33
CA ASP A 49 -0.06 -6.98 5.60
C ASP A 49 -0.12 -8.41 5.06
N THR A 50 -0.04 -9.37 5.99
CA THR A 50 -0.18 -10.80 5.70
C THR A 50 -1.63 -11.29 5.78
N GLY A 51 -2.56 -10.40 6.15
CA GLY A 51 -3.99 -10.69 6.26
C GLY A 51 -4.83 -10.28 5.06
N SER A 52 -4.29 -9.42 4.19
CA SER A 52 -4.94 -9.04 2.93
C SER A 52 -4.24 -9.69 1.74
N ASN A 53 -5.04 -10.23 0.83
CA ASN A 53 -4.54 -10.78 -0.42
C ASN A 53 -4.14 -9.70 -1.44
N LEU A 54 -4.33 -8.42 -1.11
CA LEU A 54 -4.14 -7.32 -2.04
C LEU A 54 -3.41 -6.15 -1.40
N THR A 55 -2.42 -5.65 -2.14
CA THR A 55 -1.69 -4.44 -1.84
C THR A 55 -2.56 -3.21 -2.06
N SER A 56 -2.43 -2.21 -1.18
CA SER A 56 -3.28 -1.03 -1.22
C SER A 56 -2.52 0.28 -0.96
N ILE A 57 -3.04 1.36 -1.53
CA ILE A 57 -2.57 2.73 -1.32
C ILE A 57 -3.72 3.62 -0.84
N THR A 58 -3.37 4.76 -0.25
CA THR A 58 -4.34 5.78 0.13
C THR A 58 -4.78 6.61 -1.09
N ALA A 59 -5.94 7.26 -0.97
CA ALA A 59 -6.42 8.21 -1.97
C ALA A 59 -5.48 9.41 -2.14
N ASP A 60 -4.78 9.81 -1.07
CA ASP A 60 -3.76 10.88 -1.10
C ASP A 60 -2.57 10.45 -1.99
N GLU A 61 -2.14 9.19 -1.86
CA GLU A 61 -1.06 8.64 -2.69
C GLU A 61 -1.48 8.54 -4.16
N ALA A 62 -2.72 8.14 -4.43
CA ALA A 62 -3.29 8.14 -5.77
C ALA A 62 -3.39 9.57 -6.37
N GLU A 63 -3.74 10.57 -5.57
CA GLU A 63 -3.78 11.98 -5.98
C GLU A 63 -2.39 12.53 -6.29
N ARG A 64 -1.38 12.23 -5.45
CA ARG A 64 0.02 12.60 -5.70
C ARG A 64 0.57 12.01 -6.99
N LEU A 65 0.02 10.88 -7.44
CA LEU A 65 0.33 10.26 -8.73
C LEU A 65 -0.52 10.79 -9.89
N TYR A 66 -1.40 11.76 -9.67
CA TYR A 66 -2.35 12.27 -10.67
C TYR A 66 -3.17 11.15 -11.33
N LEU A 67 -3.65 10.19 -10.54
CA LEU A 67 -4.55 9.16 -11.01
C LEU A 67 -5.99 9.66 -11.04
N ASN A 68 -6.73 9.31 -12.10
CA ASN A 68 -8.14 9.66 -12.18
C ASN A 68 -8.97 8.66 -11.36
N GLN A 69 -9.17 8.96 -10.08
CA GLN A 69 -9.88 8.06 -9.16
C GLN A 69 -11.33 7.78 -9.57
N LYS A 70 -11.95 8.67 -10.38
CA LYS A 70 -13.30 8.45 -10.92
C LYS A 70 -13.36 7.34 -11.99
N ALA A 71 -12.21 6.98 -12.57
CA ALA A 71 -12.11 5.91 -13.56
C ALA A 71 -11.81 4.54 -12.95
N PHE A 72 -11.58 4.48 -11.63
CA PHE A 72 -11.30 3.22 -10.95
C PHE A 72 -12.53 2.33 -10.95
N LYS A 73 -12.31 1.04 -11.20
CA LYS A 73 -13.37 0.04 -11.15
C LYS A 73 -13.42 -0.52 -9.73
N ASN A 74 -14.64 -0.65 -9.20
CA ASN A 74 -14.84 -1.40 -7.97
C ASN A 74 -14.69 -2.88 -8.27
N GLU A 75 -13.76 -3.52 -7.57
CA GLU A 75 -13.57 -4.95 -7.63
C GLU A 75 -13.79 -5.58 -6.26
N ARG A 76 -14.23 -6.83 -6.26
CA ARG A 76 -14.39 -7.63 -5.05
C ARG A 76 -13.02 -8.14 -4.61
N VAL A 77 -12.56 -7.67 -3.45
CA VAL A 77 -11.27 -8.03 -2.84
C VAL A 77 -11.52 -8.82 -1.56
N GLY A 78 -10.76 -9.88 -1.32
CA GLY A 78 -10.85 -10.71 -0.13
C GLY A 78 -9.78 -10.38 0.91
N GLY A 79 -10.15 -10.42 2.18
CA GLY A 79 -9.23 -10.36 3.34
C GLY A 79 -9.79 -11.12 4.54
N ILE A 80 -9.10 -11.06 5.69
CA ILE A 80 -9.50 -11.77 6.93
C ILE A 80 -10.96 -11.47 7.35
N GLY A 81 -11.48 -10.28 7.04
CA GLY A 81 -12.86 -9.88 7.36
C GLY A 81 -13.93 -10.30 6.35
N GLY A 82 -13.56 -11.02 5.28
CA GLY A 82 -14.45 -11.38 4.17
C GLY A 82 -14.17 -10.59 2.90
N PHE A 83 -15.18 -10.51 2.03
CA PHE A 83 -15.06 -9.80 0.75
C PHE A 83 -15.66 -8.39 0.83
N VAL A 84 -14.96 -7.43 0.26
CA VAL A 84 -15.39 -6.03 0.18
C VAL A 84 -15.22 -5.55 -1.26
N GLU A 85 -16.15 -4.72 -1.73
CA GLU A 85 -15.97 -3.98 -2.99
C GLU A 85 -15.08 -2.77 -2.72
N THR A 86 -13.98 -2.65 -3.47
CA THR A 86 -13.00 -1.58 -3.29
C THR A 86 -12.58 -1.06 -4.67
N PRO A 87 -12.44 0.27 -4.85
CA PRO A 87 -11.92 0.80 -6.10
C PRO A 87 -10.46 0.38 -6.29
N THR A 88 -10.14 -0.09 -7.48
CA THR A 88 -8.81 -0.60 -7.82
C THR A 88 -8.23 0.08 -9.05
N THR A 89 -6.90 0.10 -9.12
CA THR A 89 -6.13 0.59 -10.27
C THR A 89 -4.99 -0.36 -10.59
N ASN A 90 -4.63 -0.45 -11.86
CA ASN A 90 -3.44 -1.16 -12.33
C ASN A 90 -2.35 -0.19 -12.82
N GLU A 91 -2.57 1.13 -12.68
CA GLU A 91 -1.70 2.20 -13.21
C GLU A 91 -0.50 2.50 -12.31
N VAL A 92 -0.26 1.73 -11.25
CA VAL A 92 0.80 2.00 -10.27
C VAL A 92 1.83 0.89 -10.27
N LYS A 93 3.10 1.29 -10.36
CA LYS A 93 4.27 0.44 -10.17
C LYS A 93 4.88 0.77 -8.80
N ILE A 94 5.20 -0.25 -8.03
CA ILE A 94 5.85 -0.11 -6.72
C ILE A 94 7.32 -0.45 -6.90
N SER A 95 8.24 0.36 -6.39
CA SER A 95 9.66 0.02 -6.35
C SER A 95 10.16 0.01 -4.92
N VAL A 96 10.81 -1.09 -4.56
CA VAL A 96 11.39 -1.32 -3.23
C VAL A 96 12.91 -1.27 -3.35
N MET A 97 13.57 -0.68 -2.36
CA MET A 97 15.03 -0.65 -2.31
C MET A 97 15.54 -1.88 -1.55
N SER A 98 16.40 -2.66 -2.18
CA SER A 98 17.24 -3.63 -1.49
C SER A 98 18.59 -3.00 -1.15
N ARG A 99 19.48 -3.75 -0.49
CA ARG A 99 20.83 -3.27 -0.17
C ARG A 99 21.66 -2.88 -1.39
N ASN A 100 21.46 -3.55 -2.53
CA ASN A 100 22.33 -3.42 -3.70
C ASN A 100 21.57 -3.00 -4.98
N SER A 101 20.25 -2.99 -4.97
CA SER A 101 19.45 -2.71 -6.16
C SER A 101 18.07 -2.14 -5.82
N THR A 102 17.35 -1.74 -6.87
CA THR A 102 15.95 -1.36 -6.78
C THR A 102 15.14 -2.41 -7.53
N ILE A 103 14.15 -2.99 -6.85
CA ILE A 103 13.29 -4.03 -7.40
C ILE A 103 11.93 -3.41 -7.68
N SER A 104 11.49 -3.45 -8.94
CA SER A 104 10.19 -2.93 -9.36
C SER A 104 9.14 -4.05 -9.45
N LEU A 105 7.98 -3.79 -8.86
CA LEU A 105 6.81 -4.64 -8.83
C LEU A 105 5.71 -4.04 -9.69
N ASN A 106 5.26 -4.84 -10.65
CA ASN A 106 4.06 -4.58 -11.44
C ASN A 106 2.97 -5.53 -10.94
N LEU A 107 2.10 -5.01 -10.08
CA LEU A 107 0.90 -5.69 -9.65
C LEU A 107 -0.20 -5.49 -10.69
N ASP A 108 -1.05 -6.51 -10.83
CA ASP A 108 -2.18 -6.50 -11.76
C ASP A 108 -3.27 -5.54 -11.30
N LYS A 109 -3.39 -5.33 -9.99
CA LYS A 109 -4.28 -4.36 -9.37
C LYS A 109 -3.77 -3.95 -7.99
N ILE A 110 -4.13 -2.75 -7.59
CA ILE A 110 -3.86 -2.15 -6.28
C ILE A 110 -5.16 -1.53 -5.80
N ALA A 111 -5.55 -1.84 -4.56
CA ALA A 111 -6.70 -1.21 -3.93
C ALA A 111 -6.40 0.25 -3.56
N VAL A 112 -7.38 1.13 -3.75
CA VAL A 112 -7.29 2.53 -3.33
C VAL A 112 -8.32 2.77 -2.24
N HIS A 113 -7.87 3.10 -1.04
CA HIS A 113 -8.75 3.39 0.09
C HIS A 113 -8.79 4.87 0.41
N SER A 114 -9.91 5.35 0.96
CA SER A 114 -9.98 6.69 1.55
C SER A 114 -8.83 6.89 2.53
N SER A 115 -8.18 8.05 2.50
CA SER A 115 -7.06 8.37 3.40
C SER A 115 -7.47 8.44 4.87
N HIS A 116 -8.78 8.62 5.13
CA HIS A 116 -9.34 8.63 6.47
C HIS A 116 -10.69 7.89 6.51
N ILE A 117 -10.98 7.25 7.64
CA ILE A 117 -12.27 6.62 7.94
C ILE A 117 -12.83 7.22 9.23
N LYS A 118 -14.13 7.53 9.20
CA LYS A 118 -14.90 7.90 10.40
C LYS A 118 -15.31 6.64 11.14
N LYS A 119 -14.86 6.48 12.37
CA LYS A 119 -15.29 5.40 13.27
C LYS A 119 -16.14 5.98 14.40
N LYS A 120 -17.33 5.44 14.59
CA LYS A 120 -18.14 5.71 15.78
C LYS A 120 -17.49 5.01 16.97
N ILE A 121 -17.23 5.77 18.03
CA ILE A 121 -16.64 5.26 19.26
C ILE A 121 -17.62 5.43 20.42
N GLU A 122 -17.69 4.42 21.26
CA GLU A 122 -18.37 4.46 22.55
C GLU A 122 -17.33 4.14 23.62
N LYS A 123 -16.94 5.14 24.42
CA LYS A 123 -16.03 4.97 25.55
C LYS A 123 -16.86 4.89 26.83
N LYS A 124 -16.78 3.77 27.54
CA LYS A 124 -17.40 3.60 28.85
C LYS A 124 -16.37 3.80 29.95
N GLN A 125 -16.68 4.68 30.91
CA GLN A 125 -15.94 4.83 32.16
C GLN A 125 -16.95 4.75 33.33
N GLY A 126 -16.99 3.59 33.99
CA GLY A 126 -18.00 3.31 35.01
C GLY A 126 -19.42 3.38 34.42
N VAL A 127 -20.27 4.24 34.99
CA VAL A 127 -21.66 4.47 34.54
C VAL A 127 -21.73 5.47 33.38
N TYR A 128 -20.65 6.18 33.08
CA TYR A 128 -20.62 7.20 32.04
C TYR A 128 -20.31 6.58 30.67
N VAL A 129 -21.15 6.92 29.68
CA VAL A 129 -20.99 6.49 28.28
C VAL A 129 -20.76 7.73 27.43
N GLN A 130 -19.54 7.90 26.94
CA GLN A 130 -19.21 8.95 25.99
C GLN A 130 -19.29 8.40 24.56
N ARG A 131 -20.13 9.01 23.73
CA ARG A 131 -20.25 8.71 22.30
C ARG A 131 -19.61 9.81 21.48
N GLY A 132 -18.89 9.43 20.44
CA GLY A 132 -18.26 10.36 19.52
C GLY A 132 -17.88 9.72 18.20
N GLU A 133 -17.26 10.52 17.34
CA GLU A 133 -16.64 10.07 16.10
C GLU A 133 -15.14 10.31 16.18
N GLU A 134 -14.36 9.32 15.76
CA GLU A 134 -12.91 9.41 15.63
C GLU A 134 -12.54 9.26 14.15
N MET A 135 -11.68 10.16 13.68
CA MET A 135 -11.09 10.09 12.35
C MET A 135 -9.84 9.23 12.45
N ILE A 136 -9.85 8.09 11.76
CA ILE A 136 -8.72 7.17 11.69
C ILE A 136 -8.04 7.36 10.35
N GLU A 137 -6.75 7.68 10.40
CA GLU A 137 -5.87 7.71 9.23
C GLU A 137 -5.66 6.29 8.69
N MET A 138 -5.82 6.14 7.37
CA MET A 138 -5.53 4.91 6.66
C MET A 138 -4.07 4.91 6.20
N ILE A 139 -3.47 3.73 6.11
CA ILE A 139 -2.08 3.53 5.73
C ILE A 139 -2.01 2.68 4.45
N CYS A 140 -0.93 2.83 3.68
CA CYS A 140 -0.67 1.94 2.54
C CYS A 140 -0.26 0.56 3.05
N LEU A 141 -0.76 -0.51 2.41
CA LEU A 141 -0.52 -1.89 2.83
C LEU A 141 0.25 -2.65 1.75
N PHE A 142 1.36 -3.27 2.15
CA PHE A 142 2.15 -4.18 1.35
C PHE A 142 1.60 -5.60 1.54
N GLY A 143 0.71 -5.99 0.64
CA GLY A 143 -0.07 -7.23 0.74
C GLY A 143 0.68 -8.48 0.30
N LEU A 144 0.00 -9.63 0.42
CA LEU A 144 0.54 -10.92 0.01
C LEU A 144 0.86 -11.00 -1.49
N ASP A 145 0.07 -10.36 -2.35
CA ASP A 145 0.31 -10.26 -3.79
C ASP A 145 1.66 -9.61 -4.12
N ALA A 146 2.06 -8.57 -3.39
CA ALA A 146 3.36 -7.92 -3.57
C ALA A 146 4.51 -8.80 -3.07
N LEU A 147 4.33 -9.48 -1.93
CA LEU A 147 5.32 -10.43 -1.42
C LEU A 147 5.52 -11.61 -2.37
N GLU A 148 4.42 -12.17 -2.89
CA GLU A 148 4.43 -13.24 -3.88
C GLU A 148 5.12 -12.77 -5.17
N LYS A 149 4.80 -11.57 -5.66
CA LYS A 149 5.41 -11.01 -6.87
C LYS A 149 6.91 -10.74 -6.71
N LEU A 150 7.38 -10.43 -5.49
CA LEU A 150 8.81 -10.35 -5.18
C LEU A 150 9.50 -11.72 -5.23
N GLY A 151 8.76 -12.82 -5.12
CA GLY A 151 9.32 -14.16 -4.91
C GLY A 151 10.06 -14.28 -3.58
N GLY A 152 9.74 -13.42 -2.60
CA GLY A 152 10.52 -13.27 -1.38
C GLY A 152 10.05 -14.15 -0.22
N VAL A 153 11.00 -14.62 0.59
CA VAL A 153 10.73 -15.24 1.90
C VAL A 153 10.73 -14.15 2.97
N LEU A 154 9.61 -14.04 3.69
CA LEU A 154 9.43 -13.10 4.78
C LEU A 154 9.93 -13.71 6.10
N GLU A 155 10.93 -13.09 6.73
CA GLU A 155 11.40 -13.43 8.07
C GLU A 155 11.09 -12.28 9.04
N ILE A 156 10.40 -12.59 10.15
CA ILE A 156 10.05 -11.62 11.20
C ILE A 156 10.49 -12.16 12.55
N ASP A 157 11.25 -11.34 13.28
CA ASP A 157 11.51 -11.51 14.70
C ASP A 157 10.73 -10.45 15.50
N VAL A 158 9.60 -10.90 16.06
CA VAL A 158 8.68 -10.04 16.83
C VAL A 158 9.28 -9.63 18.17
N LYS A 159 10.23 -10.41 18.71
CA LYS A 159 10.89 -10.11 19.99
C LYS A 159 11.89 -8.99 19.82
N ASN A 160 12.72 -9.08 18.78
CA ASN A 160 13.79 -8.13 18.50
C ASN A 160 13.37 -6.98 17.57
N LYS A 161 12.10 -6.95 17.14
CA LYS A 161 11.55 -5.92 16.25
C LYS A 161 12.32 -5.77 14.95
N SER A 162 12.81 -6.89 14.42
CA SER A 162 13.55 -6.95 13.16
C SER A 162 12.82 -7.82 12.15
N GLY A 163 12.84 -7.43 10.89
CA GLY A 163 12.29 -8.25 9.82
C GLY A 163 13.01 -7.99 8.50
N LYS A 164 12.90 -8.92 7.57
CA LYS A 164 13.50 -8.82 6.23
C LYS A 164 12.74 -9.67 5.23
N ILE A 165 12.80 -9.28 3.96
CA ILE A 165 12.36 -10.08 2.82
C ILE A 165 13.62 -10.56 2.09
N ILE A 166 13.78 -11.87 1.95
CA ILE A 166 14.91 -12.51 1.28
C ILE A 166 14.47 -12.93 -0.12
N ILE A 167 15.20 -12.46 -1.14
CA ILE A 167 14.90 -12.68 -2.57
C ILE A 167 16.09 -13.40 -3.25
#